data_AF-A0A5M9NUZ2-F1
#
_entry.id   AF-A0A5M9NUZ2-F1
#
_cell.length_a   1.000
_cell.length_b   1.000
_cell.length_c   1.000
_cell.angle_alpha   90.00
_cell.angle_beta   90.00
_cell.angle_gamma   90.00
#
_symmetry.space_group_name_H-M   'P 1'
#
loop_
_entity.id
_entity.type
_entity.pdbx_description
1 polymer ?
#
loop_
_entity_poly.entity_id
_entity_poly.type
_entity_poly.pdbx_seq_one_letter_code
_entity_poly.pdbx_strand_id
1 'polypeptide(L)'
;MALSESALQAYREYKQKWRDRNKQHIHEYNKHWRDTHQENTRRYRETYWERKAQNLNPMNQFIKERCNLSSELSTSNKQLAQAFNEWNNSSLTTSQFSLQFKDTAVELGLEKKRTKHGMLWQGVGIDTSERSK
;
A
#
# COMPACT_ATOMS: atom_id res chain seq x y z
N MET A 1 -9.21 -18.73 35.99
CA MET A 1 -8.30 -18.38 37.10
C MET A 1 -6.99 -17.91 36.50
N ALA A 2 -6.52 -16.70 36.87
CA ALA A 2 -5.19 -16.24 36.47
C ALA A 2 -4.12 -16.96 37.31
N LEU A 3 -2.99 -17.33 36.70
CA LEU A 3 -1.86 -17.93 37.41
C LEU A 3 -1.28 -16.95 38.43
N SER A 4 -0.80 -17.44 39.58
CA SER A 4 -0.04 -16.62 40.52
C SER A 4 1.24 -16.09 39.87
N GLU A 5 1.73 -14.94 40.34
CA GLU A 5 2.98 -14.35 39.82
C GLU A 5 4.17 -15.30 39.95
N SER A 6 4.23 -16.06 41.05
CA SER A 6 5.23 -17.11 41.27
C SER A 6 5.17 -18.22 40.22
N ALA A 7 3.96 -18.63 39.81
CA ALA A 7 3.77 -19.65 38.80
C ALA A 7 4.13 -19.14 37.39
N LEU A 8 3.84 -17.87 37.09
CA LEU A 8 4.27 -17.22 35.84
C LEU A 8 5.80 -17.12 35.75
N GLN A 9 6.45 -16.78 36.87
CA GLN A 9 7.90 -16.69 36.92
C GLN A 9 8.58 -18.05 36.73
N ALA A 10 8.12 -19.08 37.44
CA ALA A 10 8.60 -20.45 37.28
C ALA A 10 8.40 -20.96 35.84
N TYR A 11 7.27 -20.63 35.21
CA TYR A 11 7.00 -21.00 33.81
C TYR A 11 7.95 -20.33 32.81
N ARG A 12 8.25 -19.04 33.02
CA ARG A 12 9.23 -18.30 32.20
C ARG A 12 10.63 -18.91 32.31
N GLU A 13 11.08 -19.20 33.53
CA GLU A 13 12.39 -19.83 33.78
C GLU A 13 12.48 -21.22 33.18
N TYR A 14 11.42 -22.03 33.30
CA TYR A 14 11.35 -23.33 32.65
C TYR A 14 11.48 -23.22 31.13
N LYS A 15 10.71 -22.33 30.50
CA LYS A 15 10.79 -22.09 29.05
C LYS A 15 12.17 -21.62 28.62
N GLN A 16 12.79 -20.75 29.41
CA GLN A 16 14.13 -20.24 29.13
C GLN A 16 15.16 -21.39 29.14
N LYS A 17 15.19 -22.17 30.23
CA LYS A 17 16.08 -23.35 30.35
C LYS A 17 15.84 -24.36 29.24
N TRP A 18 14.58 -24.58 28.83
CA TRP A 18 14.26 -25.46 27.72
C TRP A 18 14.79 -24.92 26.39
N ARG A 19 14.62 -23.63 26.11
CA ARG A 19 15.16 -22.98 24.89
C ARG A 19 16.68 -23.03 24.85
N ASP A 20 17.34 -22.82 25.99
CA ASP A 20 18.79 -22.85 26.09
C ASP A 20 19.34 -24.26 25.82
N ARG A 21 18.71 -25.29 26.39
CA ARG A 21 19.06 -26.70 26.15
C ARG A 21 18.80 -27.14 24.71
N ASN A 22 17.73 -26.64 24.09
CA ASN A 22 17.33 -27.02 22.72
C ASN A 22 17.81 -26.04 21.65
N LYS A 23 18.70 -25.10 22.00
CA LYS A 23 19.11 -24.00 21.12
C LYS A 23 19.68 -24.50 19.79
N GLN A 24 20.49 -25.56 19.82
CA GLN A 24 21.07 -26.16 18.61
C GLN A 24 20.00 -26.78 17.72
N HIS A 25 19.12 -27.62 18.26
CA HIS A 25 18.02 -28.21 17.49
C HIS A 25 17.07 -27.17 16.90
N ILE A 26 16.75 -26.11 17.65
CA ILE A 26 15.96 -24.98 17.14
C ILE A 26 16.69 -24.31 15.99
N HIS A 27 18.01 -24.11 16.10
CA HIS A 27 18.80 -23.50 15.04
C HIS A 27 18.84 -24.38 13.78
N GLU A 28 19.09 -25.68 13.93
CA GLU A 28 19.11 -26.65 12.84
C GLU A 28 17.76 -26.74 12.14
N TYR A 29 16.67 -26.85 12.90
CA TYR A 29 15.31 -26.83 12.36
C TYR A 29 15.04 -25.54 11.57
N ASN A 30 15.36 -24.38 12.15
CA ASN A 30 15.16 -23.09 11.48
C ASN A 30 16.07 -22.90 10.26
N LYS A 31 17.26 -23.50 10.25
CA LYS A 31 18.16 -23.50 9.10
C LYS A 31 17.57 -24.36 8.00
N HIS A 32 17.22 -25.61 8.30
CA HIS A 32 16.61 -26.53 7.35
C HIS A 32 15.29 -25.99 6.78
N TRP A 33 14.46 -25.37 7.61
CA TRP A 33 13.23 -24.72 7.15
C TRP A 33 13.53 -23.59 6.17
N ARG A 34 14.51 -22.73 6.46
CA ARG A 34 14.93 -21.66 5.53
C ARG A 34 15.50 -22.20 4.23
N ASP A 35 16.28 -23.28 4.29
CA ASP A 35 16.89 -23.91 3.12
C ASP A 35 15.85 -24.59 2.21
N THR A 36 14.82 -25.18 2.81
CA THR A 36 13.73 -25.86 2.07
C THR A 36 12.62 -24.89 1.62
N HIS A 37 12.44 -23.75 2.30
CA HIS A 37 11.40 -22.76 2.03
C HIS A 37 11.98 -21.42 1.55
N GLN A 38 13.10 -21.46 0.81
CA GLN A 38 13.75 -20.26 0.26
C GLN A 38 12.81 -19.45 -0.62
N GLU A 39 12.00 -20.13 -1.45
CA GLU A 39 11.04 -19.50 -2.35
C GLU A 39 9.96 -18.72 -1.57
N ASN A 40 9.42 -19.27 -0.49
CA ASN A 40 8.45 -18.57 0.35
C ASN A 40 9.06 -17.32 1.01
N THR A 41 10.31 -17.43 1.47
CA THR A 41 11.03 -16.29 2.05
C THR A 41 11.27 -15.19 1.02
N ARG A 42 11.66 -15.58 -0.20
CA ARG A 42 11.86 -14.66 -1.32
C ARG A 42 10.56 -13.99 -1.73
N ARG A 43 9.50 -14.77 -1.96
CA ARG A 43 8.17 -14.26 -2.31
C ARG A 43 7.62 -13.31 -1.25
N TYR A 44 7.83 -13.61 0.04
CA TYR A 44 7.44 -12.71 1.12
C TYR A 44 8.18 -11.37 1.04
N ARG A 45 9.49 -11.38 0.75
CA ARG A 45 10.28 -10.14 0.57
C ARG A 45 9.83 -9.36 -0.66
N GLU A 46 9.64 -10.03 -1.79
CA GLU A 46 9.16 -9.42 -3.04
C GLU A 46 7.81 -8.73 -2.80
N THR A 47 6.83 -9.46 -2.27
CA THR A 47 5.49 -8.90 -1.97
C THR A 47 5.54 -7.77 -0.94
N TYR A 48 6.43 -7.81 0.06
CA TYR A 48 6.62 -6.71 0.99
C TYR A 48 7.12 -5.44 0.27
N TRP A 49 8.13 -5.56 -0.59
CA TRP A 49 8.68 -4.43 -1.32
C TRP A 49 7.73 -3.91 -2.40
N GLU A 50 6.96 -4.78 -3.05
CA GLU A 50 5.89 -4.38 -3.97
C GLU A 50 4.84 -3.53 -3.24
N ARG A 51 4.31 -3.98 -2.09
CA ARG A 51 3.38 -3.19 -1.28
C ARG A 51 3.98 -1.88 -0.82
N LYS A 52 5.26 -1.88 -0.44
CA LYS A 52 5.97 -0.67 0.00
C LYS A 52 6.15 0.31 -1.16
N ALA A 53 6.50 -0.18 -2.35
CA ALA A 53 6.60 0.62 -3.57
C ALA A 53 5.24 1.19 -3.98
N GLN A 54 4.16 0.41 -3.89
CA GLN A 54 2.80 0.90 -4.13
C GLN A 54 2.41 2.01 -3.15
N ASN A 55 2.77 1.88 -1.88
CA ASN A 55 2.55 2.93 -0.87
C ASN A 55 3.42 4.17 -1.08
N LEU A 56 4.58 4.02 -1.71
CA LEU A 56 5.49 5.12 -2.08
C LEU A 56 5.17 5.72 -3.46
N ASN A 57 4.24 5.14 -4.21
CA ASN A 57 3.85 5.67 -5.51
C ASN A 57 3.09 6.99 -5.29
N PRO A 58 3.62 8.13 -5.79
CA PRO A 58 2.99 9.43 -5.59
C PRO A 58 1.59 9.50 -6.19
N MET A 59 1.28 8.70 -7.22
CA MET A 59 -0.07 8.63 -7.80
C MET A 59 -1.09 8.04 -6.82
N ASN A 60 -0.71 6.97 -6.12
CA ASN A 60 -1.58 6.32 -5.14
C ASN A 60 -1.81 7.22 -3.93
N GLN A 61 -0.76 7.92 -3.48
CA GLN A 61 -0.86 8.89 -2.40
C GLN A 61 -1.76 10.07 -2.79
N PHE A 62 -1.57 10.63 -3.98
CA PHE A 62 -2.43 11.70 -4.51
C PHE A 62 -3.90 11.28 -4.54
N ILE A 63 -4.22 10.09 -5.03
CA ILE A 63 -5.61 9.63 -5.09
C ILE A 63 -6.19 9.49 -3.67
N LYS A 64 -5.43 8.92 -2.75
CA LYS A 64 -5.89 8.72 -1.37
C LYS A 64 -6.13 10.04 -0.62
N GLU A 65 -5.28 11.03 -0.84
CA GLU A 65 -5.30 12.30 -0.10
C GLU A 65 -6.14 13.39 -0.77
N ARG A 66 -6.24 13.36 -2.11
CA ARG A 66 -6.79 14.47 -2.89
C ARG A 66 -7.92 14.06 -3.82
N CYS A 67 -8.24 12.77 -3.96
CA CYS A 67 -9.36 12.35 -4.80
C CYS A 67 -10.50 11.74 -3.97
N ASN A 68 -11.73 12.15 -4.30
CA ASN A 68 -12.95 11.55 -3.79
C ASN A 68 -13.48 10.55 -4.82
N LEU A 69 -13.60 9.28 -4.41
CA LEU A 69 -14.14 8.23 -5.26
C LEU A 69 -15.66 8.13 -5.07
N SER A 70 -16.43 8.60 -6.04
CA SER A 70 -17.88 8.50 -6.07
C SER A 70 -18.39 8.43 -7.49
N SER A 71 -19.35 7.55 -7.75
CA SER A 71 -19.93 7.29 -9.08
C SER A 71 -20.55 8.52 -9.75
N GLU A 72 -20.92 9.53 -8.96
CA GLU A 72 -21.54 10.78 -9.41
C GLU A 72 -20.50 11.83 -9.84
N LEU A 73 -19.25 11.67 -9.43
CA LEU A 73 -18.18 12.62 -9.71
C LEU A 73 -17.53 12.30 -11.05
N SER A 74 -17.22 13.36 -11.80
CA SER A 74 -16.44 13.23 -13.02
C SER A 74 -15.43 14.36 -13.15
N THR A 75 -14.21 14.00 -13.56
CA THR A 75 -13.10 14.95 -13.65
C THR A 75 -12.31 14.73 -14.93
N SER A 76 -11.84 15.83 -15.52
CA SER A 76 -10.99 15.77 -16.70
C SER A 76 -9.53 15.44 -16.35
N ASN A 77 -8.83 14.79 -17.29
CA ASN A 77 -7.38 14.54 -17.16
C ASN A 77 -6.57 15.82 -16.93
N LYS A 78 -6.99 16.95 -17.51
CA LYS A 78 -6.31 18.24 -17.35
C LYS A 78 -6.36 18.72 -15.91
N GLN A 79 -7.54 18.64 -15.29
CA GLN A 79 -7.73 19.03 -13.88
C GLN A 79 -6.97 18.10 -12.94
N LEU A 80 -7.02 16.78 -13.16
CA LEU A 80 -6.27 15.81 -12.35
C LEU A 80 -4.77 16.04 -12.45
N ALA A 81 -4.23 16.23 -13.66
CA ALA A 81 -2.81 16.50 -13.87
C ALA A 81 -2.36 17.81 -13.21
N GLN A 82 -3.20 18.86 -13.28
CA GLN A 82 -2.91 20.12 -12.62
C GLN A 82 -2.87 19.96 -11.10
N ALA A 83 -3.90 19.34 -10.50
CA ALA A 83 -3.96 19.13 -9.05
C ALA A 83 -2.82 18.22 -8.56
N PHE A 84 -2.43 17.21 -9.34
CA PHE A 84 -1.28 16.37 -9.04
C PHE A 84 0.03 17.15 -9.03
N ASN A 85 0.25 17.99 -10.05
CA ASN A 85 1.44 18.84 -10.13
C ASN A 85 1.52 19.85 -8.98
N GLU A 86 0.38 20.44 -8.60
CA GLU A 86 0.28 21.34 -7.44
C GLU A 86 0.60 20.62 -6.13
N TRP A 87 0.13 19.38 -5.95
CA TRP A 87 0.37 18.59 -4.73
C TRP A 87 1.79 18.02 -4.63
N ASN A 88 2.34 17.50 -5.74
CA ASN A 88 3.62 16.79 -5.75
C ASN A 88 4.81 17.67 -6.18
N ASN A 89 4.60 18.98 -6.37
CA ASN A 89 5.59 19.89 -6.97
C ASN A 89 6.22 19.36 -8.27
N SER A 90 5.40 18.69 -9.11
CA SER A 90 5.85 18.10 -10.37
C SER A 90 5.43 18.95 -11.57
N SER A 91 6.01 18.67 -12.74
CA SER A 91 5.71 19.36 -14.00
C SER A 91 5.28 18.38 -15.09
N LEU A 92 4.49 17.37 -14.72
CA LEU A 92 4.02 16.37 -15.67
C LEU A 92 3.06 16.99 -16.69
N THR A 93 3.25 16.63 -17.95
CA THR A 93 2.27 16.92 -18.99
C THR A 93 1.02 16.08 -18.79
N THR A 94 -0.13 16.54 -19.32
CA THR A 94 -1.39 15.79 -19.23
C THR A 94 -1.30 14.40 -19.88
N SER A 95 -0.47 14.24 -20.91
CA SER A 95 -0.22 12.95 -21.55
C SER A 95 0.55 11.99 -20.63
N GLN A 96 1.65 12.46 -20.04
CA GLN A 96 2.45 11.68 -19.08
C GLN A 96 1.63 11.29 -17.85
N PHE A 97 0.86 12.23 -17.29
CA PHE A 97 -0.06 11.95 -16.20
C PHE A 97 -1.07 10.88 -16.61
N SER A 98 -1.70 11.01 -17.78
CA SER A 98 -2.70 10.03 -18.23
C SER A 98 -2.12 8.63 -18.43
N LEU A 99 -0.84 8.50 -18.79
CA LEU A 99 -0.16 7.21 -18.90
C LEU A 99 0.02 6.58 -17.52
N GLN A 100 0.53 7.34 -16.54
CA GLN A 100 0.75 6.87 -15.18
C GLN A 100 -0.56 6.58 -14.44
N PHE A 101 -1.57 7.42 -14.61
CA PHE A 101 -2.87 7.29 -13.96
C PHE A 101 -3.71 6.15 -14.55
N LYS A 102 -3.43 5.71 -15.78
CA LYS A 102 -4.24 4.69 -16.46
C LYS A 102 -4.29 3.38 -15.66
N ASP A 103 -3.15 2.90 -15.20
CA ASP A 103 -3.06 1.62 -14.52
C ASP A 103 -3.78 1.69 -13.16
N THR A 104 -3.57 2.77 -12.40
CA THR A 104 -4.28 3.01 -11.15
C THR A 104 -5.79 3.19 -11.34
N ALA A 105 -6.21 3.86 -12.42
CA ALA A 105 -7.62 4.04 -12.72
C ALA A 105 -8.32 2.71 -13.05
N VAL A 106 -7.63 1.78 -13.72
CA VAL A 106 -8.13 0.43 -13.98
C VAL A 106 -8.26 -0.36 -12.67
N GLU A 107 -7.26 -0.30 -11.79
CA GLU A 107 -7.31 -0.93 -10.46
C GLU A 107 -8.48 -0.42 -9.61
N LEU A 108 -8.81 0.87 -9.72
CA LEU A 108 -9.92 1.52 -9.01
C LEU A 108 -11.28 1.33 -9.70
N GLY A 109 -11.33 0.67 -10.86
CA GLY A 109 -12.57 0.46 -11.62
C GLY A 109 -13.16 1.74 -12.21
N LEU A 110 -12.34 2.77 -12.46
CA LEU A 110 -12.78 4.03 -13.05
C LEU A 110 -13.00 3.88 -14.56
N GLU A 111 -14.09 4.45 -15.06
CA GLU A 111 -14.42 4.41 -16.48
C GLU A 111 -14.14 5.76 -17.16
N LYS A 112 -13.62 5.71 -18.40
CA LYS A 112 -13.58 6.89 -19.26
C LYS A 112 -14.89 7.03 -20.02
N LYS A 113 -15.56 8.18 -19.86
CA LYS A 113 -16.73 8.55 -20.65
C LYS A 113 -16.41 9.68 -21.61
N ARG A 114 -16.86 9.52 -22.86
CA ARG A 114 -16.81 10.57 -23.87
C ARG A 114 -18.00 11.50 -23.71
N THR A 115 -17.73 12.79 -23.65
CA THR A 115 -18.72 13.85 -23.60
C THR A 115 -18.54 14.81 -24.78
N LYS A 116 -19.46 15.76 -24.94
CA LYS A 116 -19.36 16.84 -25.95
C LYS A 116 -18.07 17.66 -25.82
N HIS A 117 -17.52 17.77 -24.60
CA HIS A 117 -16.36 18.59 -24.28
C HIS A 117 -15.05 17.79 -24.14
N GLY A 118 -15.07 16.49 -24.39
CA GLY A 118 -13.90 15.62 -24.34
C GLY A 118 -14.09 14.38 -23.47
N MET A 119 -12.97 13.77 -23.08
CA MET A 119 -12.94 12.56 -22.25
C MET A 119 -12.88 12.94 -20.77
N LEU A 120 -13.76 12.36 -19.97
CA LEU A 120 -13.79 12.49 -18.52
C LEU A 120 -13.63 11.13 -17.87
N TRP A 121 -13.02 11.10 -16.69
CA TRP A 121 -13.09 9.94 -15.80
C TRP A 121 -14.35 10.05 -14.96
N GLN A 122 -15.16 9.01 -14.97
CA GLN A 122 -16.29 8.87 -14.06
C GLN A 122 -15.85 8.08 -12.82
N GLY A 123 -16.38 8.46 -11.66
CA GLY A 123 -16.07 7.82 -10.40
C GLY A 123 -15.03 8.57 -9.57
N VAL A 124 -14.50 9.70 -10.07
CA VAL A 124 -13.41 10.43 -9.43
C VAL A 124 -13.63 11.95 -9.47
N GLY A 125 -13.54 12.57 -8.29
CA GLY A 125 -13.55 14.02 -8.07
C GLY A 125 -12.30 14.48 -7.34
N ILE A 126 -11.97 15.76 -7.43
CA ILE A 126 -10.85 16.35 -6.69
C ILE A 126 -11.37 16.96 -5.38
N ASP A 127 -10.65 16.67 -4.31
CA ASP A 127 -10.68 17.22 -2.96
C ASP A 127 -10.57 18.76 -2.92
N THR A 128 -11.59 19.56 -3.27
CA THR A 128 -11.45 21.04 -3.24
C THR A 128 -11.72 21.67 -1.87
N SER A 129 -11.94 20.88 -0.82
CA SER A 129 -12.27 21.33 0.55
C SER A 129 -11.26 22.30 1.19
N GLU A 130 -10.06 22.47 0.64
CA GLU A 130 -9.07 23.44 1.11
C GLU A 130 -9.18 24.85 0.49
N ARG A 131 -10.10 25.13 -0.43
CA ARG A 131 -10.28 26.49 -1.00
C ARG A 131 -11.11 27.46 -0.14
N SER A 132 -11.38 27.12 1.12
CA SER A 132 -12.13 27.96 2.05
C SER A 132 -11.31 28.32 3.30
N LYS A 133 -10.15 28.96 3.13
CA LYS A 133 -9.52 29.82 4.15
C LYS A 133 -8.80 30.98 3.49
#